data_AF-A0A4Y3QVI4-F1
#
_entry.id   AF-A0A4Y3QVI4-F1
#
_cell.length_a   1.000
_cell.length_b   1.000
_cell.length_c   1.000
_cell.angle_alpha   90.00
_cell.angle_beta   90.00
_cell.angle_gamma   90.00
#
_symmetry.space_group_name_H-M   'P 1'
#
loop_
_entity.id
_entity.type
_entity.pdbx_description
1 polymer ?
#
loop_
_entity_poly.entity_id
_entity_poly.type
_entity_poly.pdbx_seq_one_letter_code
_entity_poly.pdbx_strand_id
1 'polypeptide(L)'
;MPKTNDSSPLAPPLVPETIWLGHGRHLGSSPEQDIRRNLIALKAAGVIDDFLDLDPADAASSAVGGVPDPFEDQDGAPTLDPSVRQVFEARWRVADEVTVRAQLSTYDVVERRRRGEAVTWVLAAEAEAPWDQEWPSPATMFWPDSDLVAWDHDMVPGPRLRATHRLPEDDKEMRRLLKDCARKSWNIHVVIHEAMTPAEQGRRPLASFLPPGLRHRVVEHRAAPEQAQIVNWALKDLHVNVPRGGAVVLPTLPADPAYEADRFTVRNLFLDSSEPTELLWRITAFAALPRTLTGEAERAVRFLRQRWHLLDREEELERARSLVGRYAEALDAMTASRDAYRQEAEHLRAELAAARSTDPAAPSPAVPPAPQDGAQHGTAGGALGQVLGRFKGMTKRPPWQ
;
A
#
# COMPACT_ATOMS: atom_id res chain seq x y z
N MET A 1 -38.09 -14.12 16.15
CA MET A 1 -36.76 -14.57 15.70
C MET A 1 -35.77 -13.44 15.91
N PRO A 2 -34.78 -13.57 16.80
CA PRO A 2 -33.78 -12.53 16.98
C PRO A 2 -32.74 -12.63 15.86
N LYS A 3 -32.42 -11.48 15.25
CA LYS A 3 -31.32 -11.34 14.29
C LYS A 3 -30.01 -11.32 15.05
N THR A 4 -29.23 -12.39 14.94
CA THR A 4 -27.81 -12.39 15.34
C THR A 4 -27.00 -11.71 14.25
N ASN A 5 -26.71 -10.42 14.44
CA ASN A 5 -25.59 -9.76 13.76
C ASN A 5 -24.31 -10.25 14.44
N ASP A 6 -23.84 -11.43 14.03
CA ASP A 6 -22.54 -11.94 14.42
C ASP A 6 -21.51 -11.45 13.38
N SER A 7 -21.09 -10.19 13.53
CA SER A 7 -19.87 -9.71 12.90
C SER A 7 -18.86 -9.52 14.01
N SER A 8 -18.29 -10.63 14.46
CA SER A 8 -17.03 -10.62 15.19
C SER A 8 -16.00 -9.88 14.33
N PRO A 9 -15.31 -8.85 14.84
CA PRO A 9 -14.29 -8.17 14.07
C PRO A 9 -13.17 -9.17 13.75
N LEU A 10 -12.89 -9.38 12.46
CA LEU A 10 -11.70 -10.13 12.02
C LEU A 10 -10.48 -9.48 12.68
N ALA A 11 -9.57 -10.30 13.23
CA ALA A 11 -8.28 -9.82 13.70
C ALA A 11 -7.55 -9.10 12.54
N PRO A 12 -6.88 -7.96 12.81
CA PRO A 12 -6.18 -7.21 11.78
C PRO A 12 -5.10 -8.10 11.11
N PRO A 13 -4.93 -8.00 9.78
CA PRO A 13 -3.97 -8.83 9.07
C PRO A 13 -2.54 -8.52 9.51
N LEU A 14 -1.71 -9.55 9.65
CA LEU A 14 -0.29 -9.42 10.01
C LEU A 14 0.57 -9.17 8.76
N VAL A 15 1.68 -8.46 8.93
CA VAL A 15 2.71 -8.30 7.90
C VAL A 15 3.35 -9.66 7.63
N PRO A 16 3.32 -10.19 6.40
CA PRO A 16 4.03 -11.42 6.04
C PRO A 16 5.54 -11.30 6.25
N GLU A 17 6.21 -12.39 6.61
CA GLU A 17 7.66 -12.41 6.87
C GLU A 17 8.50 -12.08 5.62
N THR A 18 7.93 -12.23 4.42
CA THR A 18 8.57 -11.89 3.13
C THR A 18 8.55 -10.38 2.83
N ILE A 19 7.84 -9.58 3.62
CA ILE A 19 7.55 -8.18 3.34
C ILE A 19 8.45 -7.25 4.16
N TRP A 20 9.05 -6.28 3.47
CA TRP A 20 9.65 -5.10 4.08
C TRP A 20 8.78 -3.87 3.79
N LEU A 21 8.51 -3.08 4.83
CA LEU A 21 7.72 -1.86 4.74
C LEU A 21 8.48 -0.68 5.31
N GLY A 22 8.40 0.45 4.61
CA GLY A 22 8.92 1.73 5.04
C GLY A 22 8.01 2.86 4.60
N HIS A 23 8.04 3.96 5.36
CA HIS A 23 7.36 5.19 4.99
C HIS A 23 8.12 6.39 5.54
N GLY A 24 7.89 7.57 4.98
CA GLY A 24 8.60 8.76 5.43
C GLY A 24 8.29 9.98 4.59
N ARG A 25 9.16 10.98 4.71
CA ARG A 25 9.01 12.28 4.08
C ARG A 25 10.29 12.71 3.37
N HIS A 26 10.12 13.25 2.18
CA HIS A 26 11.14 13.96 1.43
C HIS A 26 10.90 15.45 1.51
N LEU A 27 11.89 16.22 1.99
CA LEU A 27 11.77 17.67 2.20
C LEU A 27 12.20 18.51 0.99
N GLY A 28 12.74 17.89 -0.05
CA GLY A 28 13.20 18.57 -1.26
C GLY A 28 12.07 18.84 -2.26
N SER A 29 12.38 19.65 -3.27
CA SER A 29 11.39 20.11 -4.26
C SER A 29 11.11 19.13 -5.39
N SER A 30 11.93 18.10 -5.55
CA SER A 30 11.91 17.21 -6.72
C SER A 30 12.24 15.75 -6.37
N PRO A 31 11.49 15.12 -5.44
CA PRO A 31 11.74 13.75 -5.02
C PRO A 31 11.76 12.76 -6.19
N GLU A 32 10.88 12.92 -7.17
CA GLU A 32 10.79 12.03 -8.33
C GLU A 32 12.07 12.09 -9.19
N GLN A 33 12.72 13.25 -9.27
CA GLN A 33 13.98 13.38 -10.00
C GLN A 33 15.14 12.71 -9.26
N ASP A 34 15.17 12.80 -7.92
CA ASP A 34 16.18 12.14 -7.10
C ASP A 34 16.06 10.61 -7.23
N ILE A 35 14.82 10.08 -7.20
CA ILE A 35 14.55 8.65 -7.39
C ILE A 35 15.02 8.18 -8.78
N ARG A 36 14.59 8.86 -9.84
CA ARG A 36 14.98 8.51 -11.23
C ARG A 36 16.49 8.46 -11.41
N ARG A 37 17.20 9.47 -10.90
CA ARG A 37 18.67 9.52 -11.00
C ARG A 37 19.32 8.34 -10.30
N ASN A 38 18.84 7.99 -9.11
CA ASN A 38 19.35 6.85 -8.36
C ASN A 38 19.06 5.52 -9.07
N LEU A 39 17.83 5.29 -9.51
CA LEU A 39 17.43 4.08 -10.24
C LEU A 39 18.23 3.89 -11.54
N ILE A 40 18.44 4.95 -12.32
CA ILE A 40 19.28 4.92 -13.53
C ILE A 40 20.71 4.51 -13.17
N ALA A 41 21.28 5.10 -12.11
CA ALA A 41 22.63 4.79 -11.67
C ALA A 41 22.76 3.34 -11.19
N LEU A 42 21.80 2.84 -10.40
CA LEU A 42 21.78 1.47 -9.91
C LEU A 42 21.61 0.45 -11.04
N LYS A 43 20.76 0.75 -12.03
CA LYS A 43 20.61 -0.10 -13.23
C LYS A 43 21.90 -0.14 -14.04
N ALA A 44 22.55 1.02 -14.25
CA ALA A 44 23.83 1.10 -14.95
C ALA A 44 24.96 0.36 -14.21
N ALA A 45 24.91 0.32 -12.87
CA ALA A 45 25.84 -0.44 -12.05
C ALA A 45 25.51 -1.94 -11.93
N GLY A 46 24.36 -2.38 -12.47
CA GLY A 46 23.90 -3.77 -12.35
C GLY A 46 23.43 -4.17 -10.94
N VAL A 47 23.10 -3.20 -10.08
CA VAL A 47 22.60 -3.45 -8.72
C VAL A 47 21.12 -3.84 -8.74
N ILE A 48 20.36 -3.25 -9.66
CA ILE A 48 18.96 -3.62 -9.92
C ILE A 48 18.85 -4.19 -11.32
N ASP A 49 17.94 -5.15 -11.50
CA ASP A 49 17.68 -5.78 -12.80
C ASP A 49 16.95 -4.80 -13.73
N ASP A 50 15.86 -4.22 -13.23
CA ASP A 50 15.06 -3.23 -13.96
C ASP A 50 14.24 -2.33 -13.02
N PHE A 51 13.73 -1.23 -13.55
CA PHE A 51 12.80 -0.33 -12.87
C PHE A 51 11.78 0.28 -13.84
N LEU A 52 10.61 0.65 -13.32
CA LEU A 52 9.61 1.45 -14.03
C LEU A 52 9.31 2.72 -13.24
N ASP A 53 8.98 3.76 -14.00
CA ASP A 53 8.50 5.04 -13.51
C ASP A 53 7.12 5.27 -14.13
N LEU A 54 6.08 5.06 -13.33
CA LEU A 54 4.69 5.04 -13.75
C LEU A 54 3.99 6.29 -13.25
N ASP A 55 3.32 6.99 -14.17
CA ASP A 55 2.35 7.99 -13.74
C ASP A 55 1.16 7.30 -13.04
N PRO A 56 0.36 8.04 -12.24
CA PRO A 56 -0.75 7.45 -11.50
C PRO A 56 -1.80 6.76 -12.38
N ALA A 57 -1.98 7.18 -13.64
CA ALA A 57 -2.97 6.59 -14.54
C ALA A 57 -2.46 5.26 -15.10
N ASP A 58 -1.18 5.20 -15.47
CA ASP A 58 -0.51 3.99 -15.93
C ASP A 58 -0.41 2.96 -14.80
N ALA A 59 -0.03 3.39 -13.59
CA ALA A 59 0.04 2.51 -12.42
C ALA A 59 -1.35 1.93 -12.04
N ALA A 60 -2.41 2.73 -12.25
CA ALA A 60 -3.78 2.29 -12.03
C ALA A 60 -4.35 1.44 -13.17
N SER A 61 -3.62 1.23 -14.27
CA SER A 61 -4.04 0.39 -15.38
C SER A 61 -3.47 -1.03 -15.24
N SER A 62 -4.24 -2.04 -15.64
CA SER A 62 -3.72 -3.42 -15.79
C SER A 62 -3.37 -3.74 -17.26
N ALA A 63 -3.34 -2.73 -18.13
CA ALA A 63 -3.25 -2.90 -19.57
C ALA A 63 -1.94 -3.59 -20.00
N VAL A 64 -2.07 -4.73 -20.66
CA VAL A 64 -0.96 -5.39 -21.35
C VAL A 64 -0.91 -4.85 -22.78
N GLY A 65 0.18 -4.20 -23.16
CA GLY A 65 0.36 -3.67 -24.51
C GLY A 65 -0.62 -2.53 -24.89
N GLY A 66 -1.13 -1.79 -23.90
CA GLY A 66 -1.99 -0.62 -24.11
C GLY A 66 -3.46 -0.93 -24.42
N VAL A 67 -3.87 -2.20 -24.36
CA VAL A 67 -5.29 -2.59 -24.44
C VAL A 67 -5.82 -2.75 -23.01
N PRO A 68 -6.86 -1.98 -22.60
CA PRO A 68 -7.48 -2.15 -21.30
C PRO A 68 -7.99 -3.58 -21.13
N ASP A 69 -7.70 -4.21 -19.99
CA ASP A 69 -8.26 -5.52 -19.67
C ASP A 69 -9.78 -5.33 -19.38
N PRO A 70 -10.69 -5.87 -20.21
CA PRO A 70 -12.13 -5.73 -20.00
C PRO A 70 -12.63 -6.45 -18.74
N PHE A 71 -11.78 -7.23 -18.07
CA PHE A 71 -12.06 -7.86 -16.78
C PHE A 71 -11.51 -7.06 -15.59
N GLU A 72 -10.85 -5.91 -15.82
CA GLU A 72 -10.20 -5.11 -14.77
C GLU A 72 -11.18 -4.68 -13.65
N ASP A 73 -12.42 -4.34 -14.01
CA ASP A 73 -13.47 -3.94 -13.06
C ASP A 73 -14.01 -5.12 -12.22
N GLN A 74 -13.76 -6.36 -12.63
CA GLN A 74 -14.27 -7.57 -11.96
C GLN A 74 -13.30 -8.14 -10.92
N ASP A 75 -12.01 -7.86 -11.06
CA ASP A 75 -10.95 -8.46 -10.23
C ASP A 75 -10.81 -7.81 -8.84
N GLY A 76 -11.58 -6.74 -8.56
CA GLY A 76 -11.58 -6.08 -7.24
C GLY A 76 -10.22 -5.46 -6.85
N ALA A 77 -9.39 -5.17 -7.86
CA ALA A 77 -8.04 -4.65 -7.67
C ALA A 77 -8.07 -3.29 -6.92
N PRO A 78 -7.07 -2.98 -6.09
CA PRO A 78 -7.03 -1.75 -5.33
C PRO A 78 -7.00 -0.56 -6.28
N THR A 79 -7.91 0.38 -6.06
CA THR A 79 -7.84 1.70 -6.69
C THR A 79 -6.70 2.50 -6.07
N LEU A 80 -5.92 3.16 -6.93
CA LEU A 80 -4.86 4.06 -6.49
C LEU A 80 -5.47 5.26 -5.77
N ASP A 81 -4.83 5.71 -4.68
CA ASP A 81 -5.27 6.90 -3.96
C ASP A 81 -5.09 8.13 -4.87
N PRO A 82 -6.11 9.01 -5.00
CA PRO A 82 -6.01 10.20 -5.84
C PRO A 82 -4.92 11.20 -5.42
N SER A 83 -4.37 11.06 -4.21
CA SER A 83 -3.23 11.85 -3.73
C SER A 83 -1.87 11.30 -4.18
N VAL A 84 -1.82 10.11 -4.80
CA VAL A 84 -0.58 9.57 -5.37
C VAL A 84 -0.12 10.46 -6.51
N ARG A 85 1.16 10.83 -6.47
CA ARG A 85 1.82 11.66 -7.47
C ARG A 85 2.53 10.82 -8.52
N GLN A 86 3.28 9.81 -8.06
CA GLN A 86 4.10 8.95 -8.90
C GLN A 86 4.29 7.59 -8.23
N VAL A 87 4.41 6.54 -9.05
CA VAL A 87 4.72 5.19 -8.60
C VAL A 87 6.00 4.72 -9.30
N PHE A 88 6.93 4.19 -8.52
CA PHE A 88 8.15 3.57 -9.03
C PHE A 88 8.16 2.10 -8.66
N GLU A 89 8.51 1.25 -9.61
CA GLU A 89 8.72 -0.18 -9.37
C GLU A 89 10.19 -0.51 -9.62
N ALA A 90 10.76 -1.42 -8.83
CA ALA A 90 12.12 -1.90 -9.03
C ALA A 90 12.23 -3.39 -8.69
N ARG A 91 13.00 -4.12 -9.49
CA ARG A 91 13.32 -5.54 -9.27
C ARG A 91 14.82 -5.71 -9.14
N TRP A 92 15.24 -6.55 -8.20
CA TRP A 92 16.65 -6.93 -8.05
C TRP A 92 16.76 -8.32 -7.43
N ARG A 93 17.98 -8.87 -7.40
CA ARG A 93 18.30 -10.11 -6.70
C ARG A 93 19.15 -9.86 -5.46
N VAL A 94 18.91 -10.63 -4.41
CA VAL A 94 19.72 -10.70 -3.20
C VAL A 94 20.16 -12.13 -2.96
N ALA A 95 21.32 -12.30 -2.32
CA ALA A 95 21.92 -13.63 -2.10
C ALA A 95 21.99 -14.48 -3.38
N ASP A 96 22.25 -13.82 -4.52
CA ASP A 96 22.36 -14.35 -5.88
C ASP A 96 21.12 -15.07 -6.47
N GLU A 97 20.13 -15.46 -5.67
CA GLU A 97 18.98 -16.26 -6.12
C GLU A 97 17.61 -15.69 -5.74
N VAL A 98 17.51 -14.87 -4.68
CA VAL A 98 16.19 -14.41 -4.20
C VAL A 98 15.79 -13.13 -4.95
N THR A 99 14.69 -13.20 -5.70
CA THR A 99 14.13 -12.00 -6.32
C THR A 99 13.41 -11.15 -5.28
N VAL A 100 13.66 -9.84 -5.33
CA VAL A 100 12.91 -8.84 -4.58
C VAL A 100 12.20 -7.92 -5.56
N ARG A 101 10.91 -7.69 -5.30
CA ARG A 101 10.04 -6.76 -6.01
C ARG A 101 9.70 -5.64 -5.06
N ALA A 102 9.84 -4.40 -5.47
CA ALA A 102 9.45 -3.30 -4.62
C ALA A 102 8.77 -2.18 -5.39
N GLN A 103 7.90 -1.49 -4.66
CA GLN A 103 7.18 -0.35 -5.15
C GLN A 103 7.28 0.81 -4.16
N LEU A 104 7.70 1.96 -4.68
CA LEU A 104 7.69 3.24 -3.98
C LEU A 104 6.60 4.12 -4.55
N SER A 105 5.67 4.55 -3.71
CA SER A 105 4.62 5.52 -4.06
C SER A 105 4.87 6.83 -3.35
N THR A 106 4.82 7.95 -4.09
CA THR A 106 4.91 9.30 -3.52
C THR A 106 3.54 9.97 -3.50
N TYR A 107 3.27 10.79 -2.48
CA TYR A 107 1.95 11.38 -2.25
C TYR A 107 2.04 12.91 -2.06
N ASP A 108 1.04 13.62 -2.55
CA ASP A 108 0.81 15.03 -2.24
C ASP A 108 0.30 15.15 -0.79
N VAL A 109 0.82 16.13 -0.03
CA VAL A 109 0.24 16.45 1.28
C VAL A 109 -1.08 17.20 1.07
N VAL A 110 -2.16 16.66 1.64
CA VAL A 110 -3.56 17.10 1.44
C VAL A 110 -3.82 18.53 1.96
N GLU A 111 -2.96 19.08 2.83
CA GLU A 111 -3.14 20.40 3.42
C GLU A 111 -2.43 21.51 2.62
N ARG A 112 -3.16 22.14 1.68
CA ARG A 112 -2.85 23.41 0.99
C ARG A 112 -1.39 23.60 0.53
N ARG A 113 -1.13 23.11 -0.69
CA ARG A 113 0.02 23.44 -1.58
C ARG A 113 0.68 24.80 -1.28
N ARG A 114 1.71 24.79 -0.45
CA ARG A 114 2.79 25.78 -0.50
C ARG A 114 4.00 25.15 -1.18
N ARG A 115 4.60 25.90 -2.11
CA ARG A 115 5.83 25.49 -2.80
C ARG A 115 6.92 25.23 -1.75
N GLY A 116 7.40 23.99 -1.64
CA GLY A 116 8.39 23.58 -0.64
C GLY A 116 7.85 22.72 0.51
N GLU A 117 6.60 22.25 0.43
CA GLU A 117 6.08 21.23 1.36
C GLU A 117 6.66 19.85 1.08
N ALA A 118 6.84 19.09 2.15
CA ALA A 118 7.42 17.75 2.10
C ALA A 118 6.49 16.78 1.37
N VAL A 119 7.06 15.93 0.52
CA VAL A 119 6.34 14.83 -0.13
C VAL A 119 6.43 13.60 0.76
N THR A 120 5.30 12.96 1.05
CA THR A 120 5.31 11.70 1.81
C THR A 120 5.52 10.54 0.84
N TRP A 121 6.14 9.47 1.32
CA TRP A 121 6.40 8.29 0.52
C TRP A 121 6.11 7.02 1.31
N VAL A 122 5.66 5.98 0.60
CA VAL A 122 5.42 4.64 1.12
C VAL A 122 6.15 3.65 0.23
N LEU A 123 6.88 2.73 0.84
CA LEU A 123 7.66 1.71 0.18
C LEU A 123 7.25 0.34 0.70
N ALA A 124 6.79 -0.52 -0.22
CA ALA A 124 6.58 -1.94 0.03
C ALA A 124 7.56 -2.74 -0.82
N ALA A 125 8.26 -3.68 -0.21
CA ALA A 125 9.10 -4.65 -0.90
C ALA A 125 8.69 -6.06 -0.47
N GLU A 126 8.66 -6.98 -1.43
CA GLU A 126 8.36 -8.38 -1.24
C GLU A 126 9.48 -9.23 -1.83
N ALA A 127 9.99 -10.15 -1.02
CA ALA A 127 10.96 -11.16 -1.44
C ALA A 127 10.29 -12.53 -1.64
N GLU A 128 10.91 -13.38 -2.44
CA GLU A 128 10.46 -14.78 -2.63
C GLU A 128 10.75 -15.68 -1.42
N ALA A 129 11.52 -15.19 -0.44
CA ALA A 129 11.88 -15.86 0.81
C ALA A 129 11.65 -14.93 2.02
N PRO A 130 11.60 -15.46 3.27
CA PRO A 130 11.53 -14.63 4.47
C PRO A 130 12.61 -13.55 4.47
N TRP A 131 12.24 -12.33 4.86
CA TRP A 131 13.11 -11.18 4.74
C TRP A 131 14.31 -11.26 5.69
N ASP A 132 15.52 -11.27 5.13
CA ASP A 132 16.75 -11.19 5.90
C ASP A 132 17.15 -9.72 6.15
N GLN A 133 17.45 -9.36 7.40
CA GLN A 133 17.86 -8.00 7.76
C GLN A 133 19.27 -7.66 7.30
N GLU A 134 20.08 -8.67 6.95
CA GLU A 134 21.41 -8.47 6.35
C GLU A 134 21.33 -8.02 4.89
N TRP A 135 20.19 -8.20 4.22
CA TRP A 135 20.00 -7.72 2.86
C TRP A 135 19.99 -6.18 2.79
N PRO A 136 20.44 -5.59 1.66
CA PRO A 136 20.37 -4.15 1.46
C PRO A 136 18.96 -3.60 1.70
N SER A 137 18.88 -2.41 2.29
CA SER A 137 17.60 -1.77 2.54
C SER A 137 16.89 -1.43 1.22
N PRO A 138 15.62 -1.81 1.04
CA PRO A 138 14.84 -1.43 -0.14
C PRO A 138 14.81 0.09 -0.36
N ALA A 139 14.88 0.88 0.72
CA ALA A 139 14.90 2.34 0.61
C ALA A 139 16.07 2.84 -0.25
N THR A 140 17.23 2.17 -0.19
CA THR A 140 18.42 2.55 -0.99
C THR A 140 18.32 2.18 -2.46
N MET A 141 17.36 1.31 -2.83
CA MET A 141 17.08 1.01 -4.24
C MET A 141 16.37 2.17 -4.92
N PHE A 142 15.64 3.00 -4.19
CA PHE A 142 14.94 4.15 -4.74
C PHE A 142 15.63 5.47 -4.39
N TRP A 143 16.04 5.64 -3.13
CA TRP A 143 16.63 6.88 -2.65
C TRP A 143 18.15 6.79 -2.61
N PRO A 144 18.86 7.88 -2.94
CA PRO A 144 20.31 7.88 -2.84
C PRO A 144 20.77 7.74 -1.39
N ASP A 145 21.75 6.86 -1.16
CA ASP A 145 22.37 6.66 0.14
C ASP A 145 23.36 7.81 0.45
N SER A 146 22.86 9.04 0.54
CA SER A 146 23.65 10.22 0.88
C SER A 146 22.85 11.27 1.64
N ASP A 147 23.53 12.03 2.50
CA ASP A 147 22.94 13.14 3.26
C ASP A 147 22.62 14.38 2.40
N LEU A 148 22.98 14.38 1.11
CA LEU A 148 22.70 15.50 0.19
C LEU A 148 21.21 15.60 -0.16
N VAL A 149 20.46 14.52 0.02
CA VAL A 149 19.02 14.44 -0.28
C VAL A 149 18.27 14.13 1.01
N ALA A 150 17.43 15.07 1.45
CA ALA A 150 16.66 14.97 2.68
C ALA A 150 15.38 14.13 2.52
N TRP A 151 15.53 12.89 2.03
CA TRP A 151 14.44 11.90 1.88
C TRP A 151 14.16 11.11 3.15
N ASP A 152 15.12 11.13 4.06
CA ASP A 152 15.26 10.26 5.23
C ASP A 152 14.51 10.78 6.45
N HIS A 153 13.42 11.55 6.28
CA HIS A 153 12.63 12.04 7.40
C HIS A 153 11.51 11.09 7.78
N ASP A 154 11.21 10.98 9.08
CA ASP A 154 10.04 10.26 9.57
C ASP A 154 8.74 10.99 9.15
N MET A 155 7.61 10.28 9.22
CA MET A 155 6.29 10.90 9.09
C MET A 155 6.03 11.92 10.21
N VAL A 156 6.52 11.64 11.41
CA VAL A 156 6.54 12.59 12.52
C VAL A 156 7.56 13.70 12.21
N PRO A 157 7.18 14.99 12.22
CA PRO A 157 8.10 16.07 11.92
C PRO A 157 9.29 16.14 12.88
N GLY A 158 10.50 16.32 12.36
CA GLY A 158 11.73 16.51 13.12
C GLY A 158 12.70 15.32 13.00
N PRO A 159 12.34 14.12 13.48
CA PRO A 159 13.19 12.95 13.39
C PRO A 159 13.61 12.58 11.96
N ARG A 160 14.86 12.13 11.85
CA ARG A 160 15.46 11.59 10.64
C ARG A 160 15.91 10.16 10.88
N LEU A 161 15.75 9.32 9.88
CA LEU A 161 16.38 8.01 9.78
C LEU A 161 17.88 8.22 9.77
N ARG A 162 18.63 7.27 10.33
CA ARG A 162 20.11 7.24 10.35
C ARG A 162 20.83 8.35 11.12
N ALA A 163 20.14 9.42 11.49
CA ALA A 163 20.71 10.53 12.24
C ALA A 163 20.29 10.45 13.72
N THR A 164 21.12 11.07 14.56
CA THR A 164 20.84 11.24 15.97
C THR A 164 19.85 12.40 16.18
N HIS A 165 18.71 12.12 16.82
CA HIS A 165 17.72 13.15 17.16
C HIS A 165 17.72 13.46 18.65
N ARG A 166 18.23 14.63 19.05
CA ARG A 166 18.13 15.11 20.44
C ARG A 166 16.68 15.39 20.81
N LEU A 167 16.25 14.93 21.97
CA LEU A 167 14.89 15.18 22.43
C LEU A 167 14.67 16.66 22.79
N PRO A 168 13.48 17.23 22.51
CA PRO A 168 13.17 18.61 22.86
C PRO A 168 13.36 18.88 24.36
N GLU A 169 13.74 20.11 24.72
CA GLU A 169 13.85 20.53 26.12
C GLU A 169 12.47 20.71 26.78
N ASP A 170 11.46 21.07 26.00
CA ASP A 170 10.09 21.21 26.50
C ASP A 170 9.41 19.85 26.71
N ASP A 171 9.00 19.58 27.96
CA ASP A 171 8.38 18.33 28.39
C ASP A 171 7.12 17.96 27.57
N LYS A 172 6.32 18.96 27.18
CA LYS A 172 5.06 18.76 26.46
C LYS A 172 5.34 18.42 25.00
N GLU A 173 6.29 19.09 24.39
CA GLU A 173 6.77 18.78 23.03
C GLU A 173 7.42 17.40 22.98
N MET A 174 8.30 17.05 23.93
CA MET A 174 8.92 15.73 24.02
C MET A 174 7.86 14.63 24.16
N ARG A 175 6.90 14.80 25.08
CA ARG A 175 5.81 13.84 25.27
C ARG A 175 4.96 13.68 24.02
N ARG A 176 4.61 14.78 23.35
CA ARG A 176 3.85 14.74 22.10
C ARG A 176 4.64 14.00 21.02
N LEU A 177 5.92 14.31 20.86
CA LEU A 177 6.81 13.70 19.89
C LEU A 177 6.87 12.18 20.07
N LEU A 178 7.22 11.69 21.26
CA LEU A 178 7.37 10.26 21.54
C LEU A 178 6.05 9.49 21.37
N LYS A 179 4.93 10.12 21.75
CA LYS A 179 3.59 9.56 21.56
C LYS A 179 3.18 9.52 20.08
N ASP A 180 3.52 10.55 19.31
CA ASP A 180 3.28 10.57 17.87
C ASP A 180 4.16 9.54 17.16
N CYS A 181 5.43 9.37 17.56
CA CYS A 181 6.33 8.33 17.04
C CYS A 181 5.74 6.93 17.23
N ALA A 182 5.30 6.60 18.45
CA ALA A 182 4.69 5.31 18.74
C ALA A 182 3.37 5.06 17.98
N ARG A 183 2.60 6.10 17.65
CA ARG A 183 1.26 5.96 17.05
C ARG A 183 1.22 6.06 15.54
N LYS A 184 2.05 6.92 14.96
CA LYS A 184 1.95 7.34 13.56
C LYS A 184 3.08 6.76 12.71
N SER A 185 4.21 6.42 13.30
CA SER A 185 5.34 5.91 12.54
C SER A 185 5.32 4.39 12.41
N TRP A 186 5.83 3.90 11.27
CA TRP A 186 6.14 2.50 11.01
C TRP A 186 7.59 2.19 11.37
N ASN A 187 8.37 3.20 11.73
CA ASN A 187 9.77 3.08 12.11
C ASN A 187 9.90 2.61 13.56
N ILE A 188 11.03 1.98 13.85
CA ILE A 188 11.44 1.51 15.16
C ILE A 188 12.11 2.67 15.87
N HIS A 189 11.44 3.24 16.86
CA HIS A 189 11.98 4.35 17.63
C HIS A 189 12.75 3.84 18.85
N VAL A 190 13.99 4.29 19.01
CA VAL A 190 14.87 3.90 20.13
C VAL A 190 15.21 5.14 20.93
N VAL A 191 14.94 5.14 22.23
CA VAL A 191 15.28 6.24 23.14
C VAL A 191 16.49 5.86 23.98
N ILE A 192 17.51 6.70 23.97
CA ILE A 192 18.81 6.44 24.59
C ILE A 192 19.15 7.57 25.54
N HIS A 193 19.53 7.22 26.76
CA HIS A 193 19.94 8.18 27.78
C HIS A 193 21.46 8.36 27.80
N GLU A 194 21.92 9.59 27.54
CA GLU A 194 23.35 9.87 27.29
C GLU A 194 24.25 9.87 28.55
N ALA A 195 23.73 9.57 29.74
CA ALA A 195 24.52 9.69 30.98
C ALA A 195 25.81 8.85 31.03
N MET A 196 25.89 7.77 30.25
CA MET A 196 27.06 6.87 30.18
C MET A 196 27.78 6.96 28.82
N THR A 197 27.42 7.92 27.97
CA THR A 197 27.95 8.07 26.61
C THR A 197 28.37 9.52 26.26
N PRO A 198 29.05 10.26 27.14
CA PRO A 198 29.31 11.69 26.91
C PRO A 198 30.41 11.99 25.88
N ALA A 199 31.22 10.99 25.52
CA ALA A 199 32.35 11.15 24.61
C ALA A 199 31.90 11.49 23.17
N GLU A 200 32.77 12.10 22.37
CA GLU A 200 32.45 12.42 20.96
C GLU A 200 32.08 11.17 20.15
N GLN A 201 32.66 10.02 20.52
CA GLN A 201 32.35 8.71 19.95
C GLN A 201 30.90 8.29 20.23
N GLY A 202 30.36 8.62 21.41
CA GLY A 202 28.98 8.34 21.80
C GLY A 202 27.93 9.17 21.07
N ARG A 203 28.37 10.20 20.34
CA ARG A 203 27.51 11.04 19.49
C ARG A 203 27.35 10.48 18.07
N ARG A 204 28.02 9.38 17.74
CA ARG A 204 27.85 8.73 16.43
C ARG A 204 26.46 8.05 16.36
N PRO A 205 25.78 8.13 15.20
CA PRO A 205 24.52 7.44 15.03
C PRO A 205 24.66 5.92 15.02
N LEU A 206 23.66 5.22 15.59
CA LEU A 206 23.59 3.76 15.60
C LEU A 206 23.50 3.12 14.23
N ALA A 207 23.09 3.87 13.19
CA ALA A 207 22.85 3.32 11.86
C ALA A 207 24.08 2.67 11.22
N SER A 208 25.28 3.03 11.65
CA SER A 208 26.52 2.37 11.21
C SER A 208 26.64 0.91 11.69
N PHE A 209 26.04 0.57 12.84
CA PHE A 209 26.05 -0.78 13.42
C PHE A 209 24.80 -1.59 13.10
N LEU A 210 23.76 -0.98 12.54
CA LEU A 210 22.53 -1.69 12.20
C LEU A 210 22.73 -2.58 10.96
N PRO A 211 22.10 -3.77 10.95
CA PRO A 211 21.92 -4.55 9.74
C PRO A 211 21.39 -3.67 8.60
N PRO A 212 21.87 -3.82 7.36
CA PRO A 212 21.50 -2.94 6.25
C PRO A 212 19.98 -2.76 6.09
N GLY A 213 19.20 -3.82 6.24
CA GLY A 213 17.73 -3.80 6.15
C GLY A 213 17.03 -2.93 7.19
N LEU A 214 17.68 -2.68 8.34
CA LEU A 214 17.13 -1.87 9.45
C LEU A 214 17.61 -0.41 9.45
N ARG A 215 18.66 -0.07 8.68
CA ARG A 215 19.25 1.29 8.68
C ARG A 215 18.24 2.40 8.36
N HIS A 216 17.25 2.11 7.53
CA HIS A 216 16.20 3.04 7.11
C HIS A 216 14.84 2.74 7.73
N ARG A 217 14.84 2.03 8.87
CA ARG A 217 13.66 1.78 9.70
C ARG A 217 13.86 2.17 11.15
N VAL A 218 15.08 2.46 11.59
CA VAL A 218 15.36 2.82 12.98
C VAL A 218 15.56 4.33 13.11
N VAL A 219 14.85 4.92 14.08
CA VAL A 219 14.98 6.32 14.47
C VAL A 219 15.59 6.38 15.87
N GLU A 220 16.68 7.11 16.00
CA GLU A 220 17.41 7.23 17.24
C GLU A 220 17.08 8.55 17.95
N HIS A 221 16.58 8.46 19.18
CA HIS A 221 16.35 9.60 20.06
C HIS A 221 17.37 9.63 21.20
N ARG A 222 17.97 10.79 21.44
CA ARG A 222 18.93 11.02 22.53
C ARG A 222 18.32 11.93 23.60
N ALA A 223 18.24 11.41 24.81
CA ALA A 223 17.92 12.15 26.01
C ALA A 223 19.20 12.60 26.70
N ALA A 224 19.33 13.90 26.95
CA ALA A 224 20.46 14.47 27.68
C ALA A 224 20.53 13.91 29.12
N PRO A 225 21.71 13.92 29.77
CA PRO A 225 21.88 13.38 31.12
C PRO A 225 20.88 13.91 32.16
N GLU A 226 20.56 15.19 32.09
CA GLU A 226 19.60 15.90 32.94
C GLU A 226 18.13 15.57 32.66
N GLN A 227 17.82 15.06 31.46
CA GLN A 227 16.44 14.75 31.03
C GLN A 227 15.92 13.39 31.54
N ALA A 228 16.65 12.68 32.41
CA ALA A 228 16.31 11.32 32.85
C ALA A 228 14.91 11.19 33.45
N GLN A 229 14.47 12.17 34.25
CA GLN A 229 13.15 12.15 34.87
C GLN A 229 12.06 12.58 33.87
N ILE A 230 12.35 13.60 33.06
CA ILE A 230 11.43 14.17 32.07
C ILE A 230 11.08 13.12 31.00
N VAL A 231 12.07 12.41 30.46
CA VAL A 231 11.85 11.38 29.44
C VAL A 231 10.97 10.25 29.96
N ASN A 232 11.17 9.83 31.21
CA ASN A 232 10.37 8.79 31.85
C ASN A 232 8.94 9.26 32.17
N TRP A 233 8.76 10.54 32.48
CA TRP A 233 7.44 11.13 32.60
C TRP A 233 6.71 11.19 31.24
N ALA A 234 7.42 11.56 30.18
CA ALA A 234 6.90 11.59 28.81
C ALA A 234 6.48 10.20 28.31
N LEU A 235 7.23 9.16 28.67
CA LEU A 235 6.99 7.77 28.28
C LEU A 235 5.96 7.02 29.16
N LYS A 236 5.45 7.66 30.22
CA LYS A 236 4.50 7.03 31.15
C LYS A 236 3.26 6.45 30.46
N ASP A 237 2.74 7.13 29.44
CA ASP A 237 1.57 6.68 28.65
C ASP A 237 1.86 5.45 27.79
N LEU A 238 3.14 5.19 27.49
CA LEU A 238 3.59 4.04 26.72
C LEU A 238 3.99 2.86 27.61
N HIS A 239 3.89 3.02 28.94
CA HIS A 239 4.25 2.00 29.94
C HIS A 239 5.69 1.48 29.80
N VAL A 240 6.62 2.36 29.38
CA VAL A 240 8.06 2.05 29.29
C VAL A 240 8.88 3.01 30.14
N ASN A 241 10.09 2.58 30.52
CA ASN A 241 11.04 3.38 31.27
C ASN A 241 12.43 3.28 30.61
N VAL A 242 13.13 4.41 30.50
CA VAL A 242 14.52 4.48 30.06
C VAL A 242 15.41 4.52 31.30
N PRO A 243 16.22 3.47 31.55
CA PRO A 243 17.22 3.48 32.61
C PRO A 243 18.24 4.60 32.38
N ARG A 244 18.78 5.16 33.47
CA ARG A 244 19.84 6.16 33.38
C ARG A 244 21.09 5.54 32.74
N GLY A 245 21.55 6.10 31.62
CA GLY A 245 22.64 5.54 30.83
C GLY A 245 22.26 4.29 30.03
N GLY A 246 20.97 3.98 29.91
CA GLY A 246 20.45 2.84 29.18
C GLY A 246 19.68 3.26 27.92
N ALA A 247 18.92 2.32 27.38
CA ALA A 247 18.13 2.51 26.18
C ALA A 247 16.81 1.71 26.23
N VAL A 248 15.82 2.13 25.47
CA VAL A 248 14.58 1.38 25.27
C VAL A 248 14.10 1.50 23.83
N VAL A 249 13.62 0.41 23.25
CA VAL A 249 12.88 0.42 21.98
C VAL A 249 11.42 0.73 22.31
N LEU A 250 10.83 1.73 21.67
CA LEU A 250 9.44 2.11 21.93
C LEU A 250 8.46 1.10 21.30
N PRO A 251 7.31 0.85 21.94
CA PRO A 251 6.26 0.06 21.32
C PRO A 251 5.64 0.82 20.14
N THR A 252 5.21 0.08 19.12
CA THR A 252 4.25 0.58 18.14
C THR A 252 2.84 0.49 18.74
N LEU A 253 2.00 1.51 18.56
CA LEU A 253 0.63 1.52 19.07
C LEU A 253 -0.38 1.22 17.94
N PRO A 254 -1.36 0.32 18.16
CA PRO A 254 -1.57 -0.48 19.37
C PRO A 254 -0.42 -1.49 19.61
N ALA A 255 -0.06 -1.66 20.88
CA ALA A 255 1.05 -2.53 21.27
C ALA A 255 0.78 -3.99 20.88
N ASP A 256 1.78 -4.64 20.31
CA ASP A 256 1.72 -6.07 20.07
C ASP A 256 1.63 -6.82 21.42
N PRO A 257 0.78 -7.85 21.57
CA PRO A 257 0.68 -8.63 22.81
C PRO A 257 2.01 -9.27 23.24
N ALA A 258 2.92 -9.56 22.31
CA ALA A 258 4.25 -10.09 22.59
C ALA A 258 5.29 -9.01 22.96
N TYR A 259 4.89 -7.73 22.96
CA TYR A 259 5.75 -6.65 23.42
C TYR A 259 5.82 -6.60 24.95
N GLU A 260 7.01 -6.85 25.48
CA GLU A 260 7.32 -6.74 26.91
C GLU A 260 8.38 -5.64 27.12
N ALA A 261 8.04 -4.58 27.86
CA ALA A 261 8.92 -3.42 28.04
C ALA A 261 10.34 -3.81 28.54
N ASP A 262 10.43 -4.72 29.50
CA ASP A 262 11.72 -5.17 30.07
C ASP A 262 12.58 -5.93 29.04
N ARG A 263 11.95 -6.66 28.11
CA ARG A 263 12.63 -7.36 27.01
C ARG A 263 13.21 -6.40 25.97
N PHE A 264 12.70 -5.19 25.88
CA PHE A 264 13.17 -4.17 24.93
C PHE A 264 13.90 -3.00 25.59
N THR A 265 14.31 -3.16 26.86
CA THR A 265 15.05 -2.17 27.64
C THR A 265 16.47 -2.63 27.99
N VAL A 266 17.48 -1.89 27.55
CA VAL A 266 18.90 -2.04 27.95
C VAL A 266 19.16 -1.20 29.20
N ARG A 267 19.71 -1.81 30.25
CA ARG A 267 19.98 -1.10 31.52
C ARG A 267 21.21 -0.20 31.45
N ASN A 268 22.29 -0.68 30.87
CA ASN A 268 23.55 0.04 30.74
C ASN A 268 24.00 -0.02 29.28
N LEU A 269 24.17 1.13 28.64
CA LEU A 269 24.64 1.24 27.28
C LEU A 269 25.91 2.07 27.26
N PHE A 270 26.95 1.51 26.65
CA PHE A 270 28.20 2.20 26.38
C PHE A 270 28.31 2.39 24.86
N LEU A 271 28.49 3.64 24.42
CA LEU A 271 28.71 4.00 23.02
C LEU A 271 30.14 4.52 22.88
N ASP A 272 31.10 3.63 23.07
CA ASP A 272 32.54 3.90 23.04
C ASP A 272 33.19 3.52 21.69
N SER A 273 32.38 3.43 20.63
CA SER A 273 32.70 2.89 19.30
C SER A 273 32.77 1.36 19.22
N SER A 274 32.65 0.63 20.33
CA SER A 274 32.34 -0.79 20.27
C SER A 274 30.91 -1.01 19.78
N GLU A 275 30.67 -2.17 19.19
CA GLU A 275 29.35 -2.54 18.72
C GLU A 275 28.40 -2.74 19.92
N PRO A 276 27.27 -2.02 20.00
CA PRO A 276 26.34 -2.15 21.12
C PRO A 276 25.46 -3.40 20.97
N THR A 277 26.05 -4.59 21.05
CA THR A 277 25.43 -5.88 20.69
C THR A 277 24.09 -6.13 21.41
N GLU A 278 23.98 -5.82 22.71
CA GLU A 278 22.73 -6.02 23.45
C GLU A 278 21.59 -5.15 22.88
N LEU A 279 21.88 -3.90 22.55
CA LEU A 279 20.90 -3.00 21.97
C LEU A 279 20.50 -3.44 20.56
N LEU A 280 21.48 -3.78 19.72
CA LEU A 280 21.22 -4.24 18.36
C LEU A 280 20.38 -5.52 18.37
N TRP A 281 20.69 -6.47 19.25
CA TRP A 281 19.89 -7.67 19.42
C TRP A 281 18.43 -7.35 19.80
N ARG A 282 18.20 -6.40 20.71
CA ARG A 282 16.82 -5.98 21.07
C ARG A 282 16.09 -5.30 19.92
N ILE A 283 16.78 -4.49 19.12
CA ILE A 283 16.21 -3.85 17.92
C ILE A 283 15.83 -4.92 16.89
N THR A 284 16.72 -5.87 16.60
CA THR A 284 16.46 -6.97 15.66
C THR A 284 15.34 -7.88 16.16
N ALA A 285 15.33 -8.21 17.46
CA ALA A 285 14.24 -8.98 18.07
C ALA A 285 12.90 -8.25 18.02
N PHE A 286 12.89 -6.92 18.16
CA PHE A 286 11.68 -6.11 18.02
C PHE A 286 11.20 -6.09 16.57
N ALA A 287 12.12 -5.95 15.61
CA ALA A 287 11.81 -5.96 14.18
C ALA A 287 11.18 -7.28 13.70
N ALA A 288 11.48 -8.38 14.39
CA ALA A 288 10.95 -9.72 14.14
C ALA A 288 9.60 -10.02 14.83
N LEU A 289 9.08 -9.10 15.67
CA LEU A 289 7.74 -9.27 16.23
C LEU A 289 6.69 -9.22 15.11
N PRO A 290 5.61 -10.01 15.19
CA PRO A 290 4.47 -9.85 14.31
C PRO A 290 3.98 -8.41 14.35
N ARG A 291 3.70 -7.82 13.17
CA ARG A 291 3.18 -6.45 13.07
C ARG A 291 1.82 -6.49 12.42
N THR A 292 0.89 -5.72 12.98
CA THR A 292 -0.40 -5.51 12.31
C THR A 292 -0.20 -4.57 11.13
N LEU A 293 -0.79 -4.91 9.98
CA LEU A 293 -0.82 -4.03 8.83
C LEU A 293 -1.75 -2.86 9.13
N THR A 294 -1.23 -1.64 9.05
CA THR A 294 -2.06 -0.44 8.97
C THR A 294 -2.81 -0.45 7.63
N GLY A 295 -3.94 0.25 7.53
CA GLY A 295 -4.71 0.28 6.27
C GLY A 295 -3.92 0.82 5.07
N GLU A 296 -2.95 1.71 5.31
CA GLU A 296 -2.05 2.21 4.27
C GLU A 296 -1.01 1.16 3.86
N ALA A 297 -0.38 0.48 4.82
CA ALA A 297 0.55 -0.62 4.54
C ALA A 297 -0.14 -1.78 3.81
N GLU A 298 -1.36 -2.15 4.23
CA GLU A 298 -2.13 -3.22 3.58
C GLU A 298 -2.43 -2.87 2.12
N ARG A 299 -2.83 -1.61 1.84
CA ARG A 299 -3.04 -1.14 0.48
C ARG A 299 -1.77 -1.20 -0.35
N ALA A 300 -0.63 -0.76 0.18
CA ALA A 300 0.64 -0.79 -0.52
C ALA A 300 1.06 -2.22 -0.89
N VAL A 301 0.94 -3.18 0.04
CA VAL A 301 1.24 -4.61 -0.22
C VAL A 301 0.27 -5.19 -1.25
N ARG A 302 -1.03 -4.90 -1.13
CA ARG A 302 -2.03 -5.39 -2.09
C ARG A 302 -1.77 -4.83 -3.49
N PHE A 303 -1.41 -3.56 -3.57
CA PHE A 303 -1.10 -2.91 -4.84
C PHE A 303 0.18 -3.51 -5.45
N LEU A 304 1.25 -3.68 -4.67
CA LEU A 304 2.47 -4.38 -5.10
C LEU A 304 2.16 -5.77 -5.69
N ARG A 305 1.28 -6.55 -5.05
CA ARG A 305 0.95 -7.92 -5.50
C ARG A 305 0.01 -7.99 -6.70
N GLN A 306 -0.93 -7.06 -6.82
CA GLN A 306 -2.00 -7.12 -7.81
C GLN A 306 -1.76 -6.21 -9.03
N ARG A 307 -0.91 -5.19 -8.89
CA ARG A 307 -0.61 -4.16 -9.90
C ARG A 307 0.89 -4.08 -10.17
N TRP A 308 1.56 -5.23 -10.28
CA TRP A 308 2.97 -5.33 -10.64
C TRP A 308 3.17 -5.33 -12.16
N HIS A 309 4.12 -4.54 -12.66
CA HIS A 309 4.36 -4.36 -14.09
C HIS A 309 5.72 -4.90 -14.57
N LEU A 310 6.71 -5.00 -13.67
CA LEU A 310 8.04 -5.54 -13.97
C LEU A 310 8.08 -7.08 -13.96
N LEU A 311 7.33 -7.69 -14.88
CA LEU A 311 7.32 -9.15 -15.09
C LEU A 311 8.54 -9.58 -15.91
N ASP A 312 9.10 -10.74 -15.59
CA ASP A 312 10.04 -11.40 -16.50
C ASP A 312 9.30 -12.11 -17.65
N ARG A 313 10.04 -12.67 -18.61
CA ARG A 313 9.47 -13.29 -19.82
C ARG A 313 8.60 -14.51 -19.53
N GLU A 314 8.94 -15.27 -18.49
CA GLU A 314 8.17 -16.47 -18.13
C GLU A 314 6.87 -16.04 -17.46
N GLU A 315 6.94 -15.07 -16.56
CA GLU A 315 5.78 -14.45 -15.90
C GLU A 315 4.84 -13.74 -16.90
N GLU A 316 5.40 -13.01 -17.87
CA GLU A 316 4.63 -12.40 -18.96
C GLU A 316 3.87 -13.45 -19.77
N LEU A 317 4.52 -14.58 -20.07
CA LEU A 317 3.92 -15.67 -20.83
C LEU A 317 2.80 -16.36 -20.04
N GLU A 318 3.01 -16.60 -18.74
CA GLU A 318 1.99 -17.17 -17.87
C GLU A 318 0.77 -16.25 -17.74
N ARG A 319 1.00 -14.94 -17.53
CA ARG A 319 -0.08 -13.94 -17.51
C ARG A 319 -0.84 -13.90 -18.82
N ALA A 320 -0.15 -13.93 -19.95
CA ALA A 320 -0.78 -13.94 -21.27
C ALA A 320 -1.63 -15.21 -21.49
N ARG A 321 -1.14 -16.38 -21.07
CA ARG A 321 -1.90 -17.64 -21.13
C ARG A 321 -3.14 -17.60 -20.26
N SER A 322 -3.02 -17.09 -19.03
CA SER A 322 -4.16 -16.91 -18.13
C SER A 322 -5.21 -15.98 -18.73
N LEU A 323 -4.79 -14.85 -19.32
CA LEU A 323 -5.69 -13.91 -19.97
C LEU A 323 -6.41 -14.53 -21.17
N VAL A 324 -5.71 -15.27 -22.02
CA VAL A 324 -6.31 -16.02 -23.14
C VAL A 324 -7.34 -17.04 -22.63
N GLY A 325 -7.05 -17.73 -21.53
CA GLY A 325 -7.99 -18.63 -20.86
C GLY A 325 -9.28 -17.91 -20.45
N ARG A 326 -9.16 -16.78 -19.74
CA ARG A 326 -10.32 -15.96 -19.33
C ARG A 326 -11.15 -15.48 -20.53
N TYR A 327 -10.51 -15.07 -21.63
CA TYR A 327 -11.23 -14.69 -22.84
C TYR A 327 -11.97 -15.85 -23.51
N ALA A 328 -11.35 -17.04 -23.53
CA ALA A 328 -12.00 -18.23 -24.08
C ALA A 328 -13.25 -18.60 -23.26
N GLU A 329 -13.13 -18.61 -21.92
CA GLU A 329 -14.26 -18.84 -21.02
C GLU A 329 -15.39 -17.81 -21.20
N ALA A 330 -15.03 -16.53 -21.32
CA ALA A 330 -16.00 -15.47 -21.57
C ALA A 330 -16.72 -15.66 -22.93
N LEU A 331 -15.99 -16.05 -23.97
CA LEU A 331 -16.58 -16.31 -25.29
C LEU A 331 -17.52 -17.52 -25.27
N ASP A 332 -17.17 -18.57 -24.54
CA ASP A 332 -18.02 -19.74 -24.34
C ASP A 332 -19.29 -19.36 -23.58
N ALA A 333 -19.18 -18.56 -22.51
CA ALA A 333 -20.33 -18.06 -21.76
C ALA A 333 -21.25 -17.18 -22.63
N MET A 334 -20.69 -16.31 -23.47
CA MET A 334 -21.47 -15.51 -24.42
C MET A 334 -22.17 -16.38 -25.46
N THR A 335 -21.50 -17.43 -25.92
CA THR A 335 -22.06 -18.40 -26.88
C THR A 335 -23.22 -19.17 -26.25
N ALA A 336 -23.05 -19.67 -25.02
CA ALA A 336 -24.11 -20.34 -24.26
C ALA A 336 -25.31 -19.42 -24.01
N SER A 337 -25.07 -18.15 -23.63
CA SER A 337 -26.12 -17.15 -23.43
C SER A 337 -26.92 -16.90 -24.72
N ARG A 338 -26.23 -16.73 -25.85
CA ARG A 338 -26.87 -16.59 -27.17
C ARG A 338 -27.74 -17.80 -27.51
N ASP A 339 -27.24 -19.00 -27.27
CA ASP A 339 -27.96 -20.23 -27.60
C ASP A 339 -29.19 -20.43 -26.69
N ALA A 340 -29.10 -20.04 -25.41
CA ALA A 340 -30.24 -19.98 -24.51
C ALA A 340 -31.31 -18.97 -24.99
N TYR A 341 -30.91 -17.78 -25.44
CA TYR A 341 -31.84 -16.81 -26.03
C TYR A 341 -32.52 -17.33 -27.31
N ARG A 342 -31.78 -18.07 -28.14
CA ARG A 342 -32.35 -18.68 -29.35
C ARG A 342 -33.41 -19.73 -28.98
N GLN A 343 -33.08 -20.62 -28.04
CA GLN A 343 -34.00 -21.66 -27.57
C GLN A 343 -35.28 -21.06 -26.97
N GLU A 344 -35.17 -20.02 -26.16
CA GLU A 344 -36.33 -19.32 -25.59
C GLU A 344 -37.20 -18.67 -26.68
N ALA A 345 -36.58 -18.02 -27.67
CA ALA A 345 -37.31 -17.41 -28.77
C ALA A 345 -38.02 -18.46 -29.64
N GLU A 346 -37.42 -19.64 -29.84
CA GLU A 346 -38.03 -20.76 -30.54
C GLU A 346 -39.20 -21.36 -29.74
N HIS A 347 -39.04 -21.49 -28.41
CA HIS A 347 -40.10 -21.95 -27.52
C HIS A 347 -41.32 -21.03 -27.56
N LEU A 348 -41.13 -19.71 -27.41
CA LEU A 348 -42.22 -18.73 -27.49
C LEU A 348 -42.91 -18.71 -28.86
N ARG A 349 -42.16 -18.93 -29.95
CA ARG A 349 -42.73 -19.08 -31.30
C ARG A 349 -43.58 -20.34 -31.42
N ALA A 350 -43.12 -21.46 -30.84
CA ALA A 350 -43.87 -22.71 -30.84
C ALA A 350 -45.18 -22.57 -30.04
N GLU A 351 -45.15 -21.92 -28.88
CA GLU A 351 -46.35 -21.61 -28.09
C GLU A 351 -47.35 -20.74 -28.87
N LEU A 352 -46.88 -19.69 -29.55
CA LEU A 352 -47.73 -18.83 -30.38
C LEU A 352 -48.33 -19.58 -31.58
N ALA A 353 -47.58 -20.48 -32.21
CA ALA A 353 -48.07 -21.33 -33.29
C ALA A 353 -49.11 -22.34 -32.77
N ALA A 354 -48.87 -22.97 -31.63
CA ALA A 354 -49.82 -23.88 -30.98
C ALA A 354 -51.13 -23.15 -30.63
N ALA A 355 -51.05 -21.96 -30.05
CA ALA A 355 -52.24 -21.13 -29.76
C ALA A 355 -53.03 -20.79 -31.03
N ARG A 356 -52.36 -20.41 -32.13
CA ARG A 356 -53.01 -20.17 -33.43
C ARG A 356 -53.63 -21.42 -34.05
N SER A 357 -53.03 -22.59 -33.85
CA SER A 357 -53.57 -23.86 -34.36
C SER A 357 -54.73 -24.41 -33.53
N THR A 358 -54.84 -23.98 -32.26
CA THR A 358 -55.94 -24.39 -31.36
C THR A 358 -57.18 -23.51 -31.53
N ASP A 359 -57.07 -22.40 -32.25
CA ASP A 359 -58.18 -21.48 -32.55
C ASP A 359 -58.49 -21.46 -34.06
N PRO A 360 -59.32 -22.39 -34.57
CA PRO A 360 -59.64 -22.46 -36.00
C PRO A 360 -60.73 -21.47 -36.45
N ALA A 361 -61.11 -20.46 -35.65
CA ALA A 361 -62.18 -19.55 -36.02
C ALA A 361 -62.00 -18.10 -35.52
N ALA A 362 -61.33 -17.28 -36.33
CA ALA A 362 -61.68 -15.86 -36.43
C ALA A 362 -61.68 -15.44 -37.91
N PRO A 363 -62.76 -14.79 -38.41
CA PRO A 363 -62.89 -14.42 -39.81
C PRO A 363 -61.99 -13.24 -40.19
N SER A 364 -61.71 -13.11 -41.49
CA SER A 364 -61.02 -11.99 -42.13
C SER A 364 -61.44 -10.63 -41.58
N PRO A 365 -60.51 -9.65 -41.49
CA PRO A 365 -60.87 -8.31 -41.05
C PRO A 365 -61.80 -7.66 -42.06
N ALA A 366 -63.02 -7.35 -41.64
CA ALA A 366 -63.88 -6.42 -42.35
C ALA A 366 -63.25 -5.03 -42.31
N VAL A 367 -63.18 -4.39 -43.49
CA VAL A 367 -62.81 -2.99 -43.67
C VAL A 367 -63.75 -2.10 -42.83
N PRO A 368 -63.23 -1.22 -41.95
CA PRO A 368 -64.03 -0.18 -41.34
C PRO A 368 -64.13 1.04 -42.27
N PRO A 369 -65.22 1.82 -42.22
CA PRO A 369 -65.38 3.05 -42.99
C PRO A 369 -64.47 4.17 -42.45
N ALA A 370 -64.06 5.08 -43.34
CA ALA A 370 -63.56 6.41 -42.98
C ALA A 370 -64.73 7.42 -42.99
N PRO A 371 -64.60 8.66 -42.44
CA PRO A 371 -63.80 9.15 -41.31
C PRO A 371 -64.66 9.97 -40.29
N GLN A 372 -64.13 10.28 -39.10
CA GLN A 372 -64.02 11.66 -38.56
C GLN A 372 -63.36 11.73 -37.17
N ASP A 373 -62.75 12.89 -36.93
CA ASP A 373 -61.71 13.24 -35.95
C ASP A 373 -62.02 13.05 -34.46
N GLY A 374 -60.97 12.78 -33.68
CA GLY A 374 -61.00 12.93 -32.22
C GLY A 374 -59.90 12.16 -31.49
N ALA A 375 -58.84 12.87 -31.09
CA ALA A 375 -57.66 12.38 -30.39
C ALA A 375 -57.95 11.54 -29.13
N GLN A 376 -57.17 10.46 -28.92
CA GLN A 376 -56.32 10.21 -27.74
C GLN A 376 -55.61 8.85 -27.82
N HIS A 377 -54.27 8.87 -27.69
CA HIS A 377 -53.38 7.71 -27.69
C HIS A 377 -53.27 7.09 -26.29
N GLY A 378 -53.28 5.75 -26.22
CA GLY A 378 -52.93 4.97 -25.03
C GLY A 378 -52.39 3.60 -25.42
N THR A 379 -51.06 3.52 -25.58
CA THR A 379 -50.28 2.35 -26.00
C THR A 379 -49.94 1.42 -24.84
N ALA A 380 -50.18 0.11 -24.99
CA ALA A 380 -49.62 -0.94 -24.16
C ALA A 380 -48.21 -1.30 -24.66
N GLY A 381 -47.21 -0.53 -24.21
CA GLY A 381 -45.76 -0.74 -24.47
C GLY A 381 -44.92 -0.78 -23.19
N GLY A 382 -45.54 -1.06 -22.03
CA GLY A 382 -44.94 -0.80 -20.72
C GLY A 382 -43.98 -1.85 -20.16
N ALA A 383 -43.91 -3.06 -20.71
CA ALA A 383 -43.21 -4.17 -20.03
C ALA A 383 -41.77 -4.42 -20.52
N LEU A 384 -41.33 -3.84 -21.64
CA LEU A 384 -39.99 -4.07 -22.21
C LEU A 384 -38.93 -3.04 -21.75
N GLY A 385 -39.30 -2.01 -20.98
CA GLY A 385 -38.40 -0.93 -20.57
C GLY A 385 -37.56 -1.19 -19.30
N GLN A 386 -37.94 -2.14 -18.44
CA GLN A 386 -37.30 -2.29 -17.12
C GLN A 386 -36.07 -3.21 -17.08
N VAL A 387 -35.90 -4.13 -18.03
CA VAL A 387 -34.76 -5.07 -18.01
C VAL A 387 -33.54 -4.52 -18.78
N LEU A 388 -33.75 -3.67 -19.81
CA LEU A 388 -32.66 -2.98 -20.52
C LEU A 388 -32.11 -1.73 -19.80
N GLY A 389 -32.76 -1.27 -18.73
CA GLY A 389 -32.30 -0.14 -17.92
C GLY A 389 -31.09 -0.46 -17.01
N ARG A 390 -30.79 -1.74 -16.77
CA ARG A 390 -29.71 -2.16 -15.87
C ARG A 390 -28.31 -2.22 -16.51
N PHE A 391 -28.19 -2.08 -17.82
CA PHE A 391 -26.91 -2.09 -18.54
C PHE A 391 -26.50 -0.74 -19.15
N LYS A 392 -27.27 0.34 -18.95
CA LYS A 392 -27.01 1.66 -19.57
C LYS A 392 -26.49 2.74 -18.60
N GLY A 393 -26.02 2.34 -17.42
CA GLY A 393 -25.49 3.24 -16.39
C GLY A 393 -24.00 3.60 -16.54
N MET A 394 -23.26 2.98 -17.46
CA MET A 394 -21.78 3.03 -17.46
C MET A 394 -21.13 3.98 -18.48
N THR A 395 -21.90 4.78 -19.21
CA THR A 395 -21.31 5.81 -20.09
C THR A 395 -22.10 7.10 -20.01
N LYS A 396 -21.59 8.08 -19.25
CA LYS A 396 -21.55 9.51 -19.61
C LYS A 396 -21.00 10.38 -18.46
N ARG A 397 -19.81 10.94 -18.67
CA ARG A 397 -19.57 12.37 -18.49
C ARG A 397 -18.58 12.86 -19.55
N PRO A 398 -18.94 13.84 -20.40
CA PRO A 398 -17.97 14.67 -21.10
C PRO A 398 -17.60 15.90 -20.23
N PRO A 399 -16.36 16.41 -20.29
CA PRO A 399 -16.04 17.73 -19.76
C PRO A 399 -16.34 18.77 -20.84
N TRP A 400 -17.06 19.84 -20.50
CA TRP A 400 -16.88 21.24 -20.95
C TRP A 400 -17.95 22.10 -20.24
N GLN A 401 -17.58 22.69 -19.10
CA GLN A 401 -17.83 24.08 -18.69
C GLN A 401 -17.16 24.35 -17.35
#